data_AF-W6YSV5-F1
#
_entry.id   AF-W6YSV5-F1
#
_cell.length_a   1.000
_cell.length_b   1.000
_cell.length_c   1.000
_cell.angle_alpha   90.00
_cell.angle_beta   90.00
_cell.angle_gamma   90.00
#
_symmetry.space_group_name_H-M   'P 1'
#
loop_
_entity.id
_entity.type
_entity.pdbx_description
1 polymer ?
#
loop_
_entity_poly.entity_id
_entity_poly.type
_entity_poly.pdbx_seq_one_letter_code
_entity_poly.pdbx_strand_id
1 'polypeptide(L)'
;MPCSTSPEPPSGTSQDQQVHLSALLSAKLQGIPLFHIPSLTLSNVFCPTARALHIPHIPPDIQLPFFLRNRNVIDQYGGKPVKDEAKQGMDITRAIWFWRLDEARQFQRFHDTMRWNTAMFIALLALDLQTKSLEMSQDTTRRGHHDTTAPQSKKVHINTAAYRFMKQYLAAVLEHHNTPLLFDARETFIVTWKNGALDLYTGFRGAQKKLLKNLMKKLTKDWEKELDIAESNLGKEEYRIKVAKFAGSLVPRRREQDIPTGTRPMQEKSGRVYGTDSPPCIPHKSQEIKKNDLLDALRVPFTPQTKEKTRDQKNGSYELKEDVNMVTELRNAIEALQVMRPQDMLPVLMHLFPASEMEQADT
;
A
#
# COMPACT_ATOMS: atom_id res chain seq x y z
N MET A 1 32.81 4.05 -17.99
CA MET A 1 32.66 4.66 -19.33
C MET A 1 31.50 5.64 -19.27
N PRO A 2 31.70 6.91 -19.65
CA PRO A 2 30.60 7.88 -19.73
C PRO A 2 29.67 7.46 -20.88
N CYS A 3 28.37 7.35 -20.59
CA CYS A 3 27.36 7.22 -21.63
C CYS A 3 27.37 8.52 -22.45
N SER A 4 27.74 8.40 -23.73
CA SER A 4 27.65 9.50 -24.68
C SER A 4 26.20 9.99 -24.71
N THR A 5 25.97 11.27 -24.42
CA THR A 5 24.64 11.91 -24.44
C THR A 5 24.17 12.26 -25.85
N SER A 6 24.78 11.67 -26.88
CA SER A 6 24.35 11.83 -28.27
C SER A 6 23.04 11.04 -28.49
N PRO A 7 22.03 11.61 -29.14
CA PRO A 7 20.80 10.90 -29.52
C PRO A 7 21.02 9.97 -30.73
N GLU A 8 22.27 9.61 -31.05
CA GLU A 8 22.55 8.61 -32.07
C GLU A 8 22.02 7.24 -31.61
N PRO A 9 21.30 6.54 -32.49
CA PRO A 9 20.77 5.23 -32.17
C PRO A 9 21.92 4.29 -31.80
N PRO A 10 21.78 3.46 -30.74
CA PRO A 10 22.80 2.47 -30.40
C PRO A 10 23.07 1.63 -31.66
N SER A 11 24.32 1.65 -32.11
CA SER A 11 24.78 1.07 -33.36
C SER A 11 24.41 -0.41 -33.45
N GLY A 12 23.29 -0.71 -34.11
CA GLY A 12 22.84 -2.09 -34.33
C GLY A 12 21.32 -2.34 -34.36
N THR A 13 20.47 -1.41 -33.89
CA THR A 13 19.00 -1.59 -33.97
C THR A 13 18.38 -0.73 -35.06
N SER A 14 17.66 -1.36 -36.00
CA SER A 14 16.94 -0.64 -37.07
C SER A 14 15.88 0.31 -36.49
N GLN A 15 15.51 1.33 -37.25
CA GLN A 15 14.46 2.28 -36.87
C GLN A 15 13.14 1.57 -36.52
N ASP A 16 12.75 0.59 -37.33
CA ASP A 16 11.53 -0.20 -37.11
C ASP A 16 11.59 -0.98 -35.79
N GLN A 17 12.75 -1.53 -35.45
CA GLN A 17 12.95 -2.23 -34.19
C GLN A 17 12.84 -1.29 -32.98
N GLN A 18 13.35 -0.06 -33.08
CA GLN A 18 13.22 0.93 -32.01
C GLN A 18 11.77 1.36 -31.82
N VAL A 19 11.04 1.60 -32.92
CA VAL A 19 9.60 1.92 -32.87
C VAL A 19 8.84 0.77 -32.20
N HIS A 20 9.13 -0.48 -32.58
CA HIS A 20 8.52 -1.65 -31.98
C HIS A 20 8.82 -1.78 -30.48
N LEU A 21 10.07 -1.65 -30.06
CA LEU A 21 10.46 -1.75 -28.64
C LEU A 21 9.88 -0.61 -27.80
N SER A 22 9.78 0.60 -28.35
CA SER A 22 9.16 1.75 -27.70
C SER A 22 7.66 1.52 -27.46
N ALA A 23 6.95 1.01 -28.48
CA ALA A 23 5.56 0.63 -28.36
C ALA A 23 5.36 -0.49 -27.32
N LEU A 24 6.24 -1.51 -27.34
CA LEU A 24 6.21 -2.61 -26.38
C LEU A 24 6.46 -2.15 -24.94
N LEU A 25 7.42 -1.24 -24.72
CA LEU A 25 7.70 -0.66 -23.41
C LEU A 25 6.48 0.11 -22.89
N SER A 26 5.92 0.97 -23.74
CA SER A 26 4.73 1.75 -23.41
C SER A 26 3.53 0.84 -23.06
N ALA A 27 3.33 -0.22 -23.83
CA ALA A 27 2.27 -1.20 -23.60
C ALA A 27 2.48 -1.97 -22.28
N LYS A 28 3.71 -2.41 -21.97
CA LYS A 28 4.00 -3.16 -20.74
C LYS A 28 3.90 -2.30 -19.48
N LEU A 29 4.22 -1.01 -19.57
CA LEU A 29 4.10 -0.06 -18.45
C LEU A 29 2.66 0.45 -18.25
N GLN A 30 1.72 0.08 -19.11
CA GLN A 30 0.34 0.52 -19.03
C GLN A 30 -0.31 0.08 -17.69
N GLY A 31 -1.11 0.98 -17.11
CA GLY A 31 -1.84 0.73 -15.86
C GLY A 31 -1.06 1.03 -14.59
N ILE A 32 0.25 1.30 -14.68
CA ILE A 32 1.02 1.81 -13.55
C ILE A 32 0.55 3.26 -13.24
N PRO A 33 0.24 3.61 -11.98
CA PRO A 33 -0.14 4.97 -11.62
C PRO A 33 0.93 6.00 -11.98
N LEU A 34 0.50 7.19 -12.41
CA LEU A 34 1.41 8.31 -12.67
C LEU A 34 2.26 8.61 -11.43
N PHE A 35 3.52 8.95 -11.65
CA PHE A 35 4.51 9.26 -10.60
C PHE A 35 4.88 8.09 -9.67
N HIS A 36 4.32 6.89 -9.86
CA HIS A 36 4.75 5.72 -9.11
C HIS A 36 6.16 5.28 -9.49
N ILE A 37 6.49 5.39 -10.78
CA ILE A 37 7.81 5.10 -11.34
C ILE A 37 8.37 6.36 -12.02
N PRO A 38 9.70 6.50 -12.13
CA PRO A 38 10.29 7.55 -12.96
C PRO A 38 9.84 7.42 -14.41
N SER A 39 9.88 8.51 -15.18
CA SER A 39 9.66 8.45 -16.63
C SER A 39 10.74 7.58 -17.27
N LEU A 40 10.33 6.49 -17.92
CA LEU A 40 11.23 5.54 -18.57
C LEU A 40 11.11 5.68 -20.08
N THR A 41 12.26 5.77 -20.73
CA THR A 41 12.41 5.81 -22.19
C THR A 41 13.17 4.58 -22.66
N LEU A 42 13.14 4.32 -23.97
CA LEU A 42 13.91 3.23 -24.56
C LEU A 42 15.43 3.41 -24.35
N SER A 43 15.93 4.65 -24.27
CA SER A 43 17.32 4.94 -23.91
C SER A 43 17.68 4.40 -22.52
N ASN A 44 16.75 4.49 -21.55
CA ASN A 44 16.95 3.93 -20.21
C ASN A 44 16.98 2.39 -20.21
N VAL A 45 16.42 1.74 -21.24
CA VAL A 45 16.49 0.29 -21.43
C VAL A 45 17.80 -0.11 -22.08
N PHE A 46 18.23 0.59 -23.15
CA PHE A 46 19.49 0.30 -23.83
C PHE A 46 20.72 0.60 -22.98
N CYS A 47 20.66 1.68 -22.21
CA CYS A 47 21.68 2.10 -21.25
C CYS A 47 21.05 2.10 -19.86
N PRO A 48 20.98 0.94 -19.16
CA PRO A 48 20.32 0.83 -17.87
C PRO A 48 20.85 1.86 -16.86
N THR A 49 20.04 2.88 -16.61
CA THR A 49 20.34 3.90 -15.60
C THR A 49 20.01 3.36 -14.21
N ALA A 50 20.65 3.88 -13.16
CA ALA A 50 20.30 3.53 -11.79
C ALA A 50 18.79 3.72 -11.49
N ARG A 51 18.15 4.70 -12.13
CA ARG A 51 16.71 4.97 -12.01
C ARG A 51 15.82 3.89 -12.63
N ALA A 52 16.30 3.20 -13.67
CA ALA A 52 15.58 2.11 -14.32
C ALA A 52 15.83 0.75 -13.62
N LEU A 53 17.00 0.60 -13.00
CA LEU A 53 17.40 -0.61 -12.30
C LEU A 53 16.90 -0.68 -10.86
N HIS A 54 16.72 0.47 -10.21
CA HIS A 54 16.33 0.55 -8.81
C HIS A 54 15.22 1.58 -8.61
N ILE A 55 14.01 1.08 -8.41
CA ILE A 55 12.84 1.86 -8.03
C ILE A 55 12.69 1.72 -6.49
N PRO A 56 12.84 2.81 -5.70
CA PRO A 56 12.99 2.72 -4.25
C PRO A 56 11.84 2.06 -3.48
N HIS A 57 10.62 2.08 -4.03
CA HIS A 57 9.41 1.58 -3.36
C HIS A 57 9.02 0.16 -3.78
N ILE A 58 9.89 -0.50 -4.54
CA ILE A 58 9.70 -1.84 -5.09
C ILE A 58 10.81 -2.75 -4.55
N PRO A 59 10.48 -3.96 -4.06
CA PRO A 59 11.49 -4.92 -3.63
C PRO A 59 12.52 -5.25 -4.73
N PRO A 60 13.79 -5.52 -4.39
CA PRO A 60 14.86 -5.73 -5.37
C PRO A 60 14.62 -6.87 -6.37
N ASP A 61 13.91 -7.91 -5.97
CA ASP A 61 13.64 -9.12 -6.74
C ASP A 61 12.51 -8.96 -7.77
N ILE A 62 11.60 -8.01 -7.56
CA ILE A 62 10.47 -7.71 -8.46
C ILE A 62 10.59 -6.34 -9.17
N GLN A 63 11.82 -5.87 -9.34
CA GLN A 63 12.16 -4.64 -10.08
C GLN A 63 11.74 -4.70 -11.56
N LEU A 64 12.00 -3.62 -12.30
CA LEU A 64 11.55 -3.45 -13.69
C LEU A 64 11.84 -4.66 -14.62
N PRO A 65 13.01 -5.33 -14.56
CA PRO A 65 13.24 -6.52 -15.39
C PRO A 65 12.24 -7.66 -15.11
N PHE A 66 11.95 -7.93 -13.84
CA PHE A 66 10.95 -8.93 -13.45
C PHE A 66 9.57 -8.54 -13.99
N PHE A 67 9.17 -7.29 -13.78
CA PHE A 67 7.88 -6.78 -14.22
C PHE A 67 7.69 -6.89 -15.74
N LEU A 68 8.67 -6.43 -16.52
CA LEU A 68 8.60 -6.49 -17.99
C LEU A 68 8.56 -7.93 -18.49
N ARG A 69 9.33 -8.83 -17.88
CA ARG A 69 9.38 -10.25 -18.25
C ARG A 69 8.05 -10.96 -17.98
N ASN A 70 7.41 -10.65 -16.85
CA ASN A 70 6.21 -11.33 -16.39
C ASN A 70 4.90 -10.59 -16.70
N ARG A 71 4.96 -9.52 -17.51
CA ARG A 71 3.79 -8.66 -17.75
C ARG A 71 2.61 -9.39 -18.37
N ASN A 72 2.87 -10.36 -19.24
CA ASN A 72 1.84 -11.23 -19.82
C ASN A 72 1.12 -12.08 -18.76
N VAL A 73 1.85 -12.61 -17.77
CA VAL A 73 1.29 -13.41 -16.66
C VAL A 73 0.48 -12.53 -15.72
N ILE A 74 0.99 -11.34 -15.41
CA ILE A 74 0.28 -10.32 -14.62
C ILE A 74 -1.05 -9.94 -15.28
N ASP A 75 -1.05 -9.71 -16.59
CA ASP A 75 -2.24 -9.27 -17.33
C ASP A 75 -3.20 -10.42 -17.68
N GLN A 76 -2.83 -11.68 -17.44
CA GLN A 76 -3.74 -12.83 -17.61
C GLN A 76 -5.04 -12.65 -16.81
N TYR A 77 -4.94 -12.02 -15.64
CA TYR A 77 -6.07 -11.68 -14.77
C TYR A 77 -6.35 -10.17 -14.72
N GLY A 78 -5.98 -9.45 -15.78
CA GLY A 78 -6.20 -8.01 -15.91
C GLY A 78 -5.47 -7.17 -14.86
N GLY A 79 -4.30 -7.62 -14.40
CA GLY A 79 -3.52 -6.92 -13.37
C GLY A 79 -4.11 -7.00 -11.96
N LYS A 80 -5.08 -7.90 -11.73
CA LYS A 80 -5.68 -8.13 -10.40
C LYS A 80 -4.98 -9.27 -9.68
N PRO A 81 -4.76 -9.14 -8.36
CA PRO A 81 -4.23 -10.25 -7.60
C PRO A 81 -5.33 -11.31 -7.42
N VAL A 82 -4.93 -12.57 -7.47
CA VAL A 82 -5.79 -13.76 -7.31
C VAL A 82 -5.32 -14.50 -6.07
N LYS A 83 -6.21 -15.04 -5.23
CA LYS A 83 -5.82 -15.75 -4.00
C LYS A 83 -5.27 -17.15 -4.25
N ASP A 84 -5.78 -17.82 -5.28
CA ASP A 84 -5.37 -19.17 -5.68
C ASP A 84 -3.89 -19.20 -6.13
N GLU A 85 -3.03 -19.84 -5.33
CA GLU A 85 -1.59 -19.97 -5.58
C GLU A 85 -1.29 -20.77 -6.87
N ALA A 86 -2.14 -21.74 -7.22
CA ALA A 86 -1.96 -22.54 -8.44
C ALA A 86 -2.23 -21.72 -9.70
N LYS A 87 -3.07 -20.67 -9.61
CA LYS A 87 -3.40 -19.77 -10.72
C LYS A 87 -2.44 -18.60 -10.84
N GLN A 88 -2.01 -18.04 -9.72
CA GLN A 88 -1.11 -16.90 -9.67
C GLN A 88 -0.13 -17.11 -8.54
N GLY A 89 1.16 -17.27 -8.82
CA GLY A 89 2.17 -17.43 -7.77
C GLY A 89 2.34 -16.15 -6.94
N MET A 90 2.87 -16.32 -5.72
CA MET A 90 3.13 -15.23 -4.77
C MET A 90 3.89 -14.05 -5.40
N ASP A 91 4.94 -14.29 -6.19
CA ASP A 91 5.75 -13.19 -6.77
C ASP A 91 4.96 -12.32 -7.76
N ILE A 92 4.02 -12.92 -8.50
CA ILE A 92 3.12 -12.17 -9.39
C ILE A 92 2.13 -11.36 -8.57
N THR A 93 1.57 -11.95 -7.50
CA THR A 93 0.73 -11.23 -6.55
C THR A 93 1.50 -10.05 -5.93
N ARG A 94 2.72 -10.26 -5.44
CA ARG A 94 3.60 -9.21 -4.90
C ARG A 94 3.83 -8.10 -5.92
N ALA A 95 4.17 -8.46 -7.16
CA ALA A 95 4.36 -7.49 -8.24
C ALA A 95 3.10 -6.64 -8.46
N ILE A 96 1.90 -7.22 -8.45
CA ILE A 96 0.65 -6.48 -8.60
C ILE A 96 0.45 -5.45 -7.47
N TRP A 97 0.71 -5.83 -6.22
CA TRP A 97 0.59 -4.94 -5.05
C TRP A 97 1.63 -3.82 -5.07
N PHE A 98 2.91 -4.16 -5.30
CA PHE A 98 4.01 -3.19 -5.25
C PHE A 98 4.02 -2.24 -6.44
N TRP A 99 3.66 -2.71 -7.64
CA TRP A 99 3.51 -1.89 -8.84
C TRP A 99 2.14 -1.19 -8.94
N ARG A 100 1.25 -1.44 -7.96
CA ARG A 100 -0.06 -0.79 -7.80
C ARG A 100 -0.98 -0.94 -9.02
N LEU A 101 -1.01 -2.14 -9.59
CA LEU A 101 -1.80 -2.40 -10.80
C LEU A 101 -3.31 -2.53 -10.51
N ASP A 102 -3.68 -2.91 -9.28
CA ASP A 102 -5.07 -2.93 -8.83
C ASP A 102 -5.36 -1.74 -7.91
N GLU A 103 -6.19 -0.81 -8.38
CA GLU A 103 -6.58 0.37 -7.61
C GLU A 103 -7.27 0.00 -6.29
N ALA A 104 -7.92 -1.16 -6.24
CA ALA A 104 -8.68 -1.65 -5.09
C ALA A 104 -7.82 -2.46 -4.10
N ARG A 105 -6.56 -2.75 -4.42
CA ARG A 105 -5.66 -3.58 -3.58
C ARG A 105 -4.23 -3.03 -3.64
N GLN A 106 -4.00 -2.01 -2.82
CA GLN A 106 -2.70 -1.36 -2.67
C GLN A 106 -2.57 -0.75 -1.27
N PHE A 107 -1.40 -0.18 -0.99
CA PHE A 107 -1.10 0.46 0.29
C PHE A 107 -1.17 1.99 0.24
N GLN A 108 -1.49 2.55 -0.93
CA GLN A 108 -1.51 4.00 -1.11
C GLN A 108 -2.90 4.58 -0.89
N ARG A 109 -2.96 5.65 -0.10
CA ARG A 109 -4.20 6.31 0.34
C ARG A 109 -4.86 7.22 -0.72
N PHE A 110 -4.27 7.44 -1.90
CA PHE A 110 -4.86 8.39 -2.87
C PHE A 110 -6.19 7.89 -3.46
N HIS A 111 -6.38 6.58 -3.58
CA HIS A 111 -7.62 6.01 -4.09
C HIS A 111 -8.72 6.00 -3.02
N ASP A 112 -9.94 6.37 -3.41
CA ASP A 112 -11.12 6.42 -2.54
C ASP A 112 -11.35 5.08 -1.80
N THR A 113 -11.24 3.97 -2.53
CA THR A 113 -11.43 2.61 -1.99
C THR A 113 -10.47 2.31 -0.83
N MET A 114 -9.21 2.72 -0.92
CA MET A 114 -8.21 2.52 0.14
C MET A 114 -8.52 3.39 1.35
N ARG A 115 -8.89 4.66 1.13
CA ARG A 115 -9.33 5.56 2.21
C ARG A 115 -10.51 4.99 2.99
N TRP A 116 -11.49 4.41 2.29
CA TRP A 116 -12.65 3.82 2.95
C TRP A 116 -12.28 2.58 3.74
N ASN A 117 -11.46 1.68 3.19
CA ASN A 117 -10.97 0.49 3.91
C ASN A 117 -10.24 0.87 5.19
N THR A 118 -9.29 1.80 5.11
CA THR A 118 -8.55 2.30 6.29
C THR A 118 -9.50 2.86 7.35
N ALA A 119 -10.42 3.75 6.96
CA ALA A 119 -11.36 4.36 7.90
C ALA A 119 -12.30 3.34 8.55
N MET A 120 -12.84 2.40 7.77
CA MET A 120 -13.71 1.35 8.28
C MET A 120 -12.97 0.41 9.23
N PHE A 121 -11.73 0.00 8.92
CA PHE A 121 -10.96 -0.87 9.80
C PHE A 121 -10.66 -0.20 11.14
N ILE A 122 -10.27 1.07 11.13
CA ILE A 122 -10.03 1.83 12.36
C ILE A 122 -11.32 1.93 13.18
N ALA A 123 -12.46 2.23 12.55
CA ALA A 123 -13.75 2.32 13.21
C ALA A 123 -14.18 0.97 13.82
N LEU A 124 -14.04 -0.13 13.09
CA LEU A 124 -14.38 -1.48 13.57
C LEU A 124 -13.52 -1.89 14.76
N LEU A 125 -12.20 -1.67 14.68
CA LEU A 125 -11.28 -1.97 15.78
C LEU A 125 -11.60 -1.15 17.04
N ALA A 126 -11.99 0.12 16.86
CA ALA A 126 -12.35 0.97 17.97
C ALA A 126 -13.68 0.58 18.62
N LEU A 127 -14.69 0.24 17.82
CA LEU A 127 -15.99 -0.23 18.31
C LEU A 127 -15.87 -1.55 19.09
N ASP A 128 -15.06 -2.50 18.59
CA ASP A 128 -14.82 -3.79 19.24
C ASP A 128 -14.15 -3.61 20.62
N LEU A 129 -13.15 -2.72 20.73
CA LEU A 129 -12.48 -2.44 22.00
C LEU A 129 -13.39 -1.74 23.02
N GLN A 130 -14.23 -0.79 22.58
CA GLN A 130 -15.21 -0.16 23.47
C GLN A 130 -16.21 -1.17 24.02
N THR A 131 -16.69 -2.08 23.17
CA THR A 131 -17.65 -3.11 23.55
C THR A 131 -17.07 -4.05 24.62
N LYS A 132 -15.81 -4.48 24.44
CA LYS A 132 -15.10 -5.35 25.41
C LYS A 132 -14.88 -4.66 26.76
N SER A 133 -14.54 -3.37 26.77
CA SER A 133 -14.37 -2.60 28.00
C SER A 133 -15.65 -2.50 28.82
N LEU A 134 -16.81 -2.32 28.15
CA LEU A 134 -18.11 -2.24 28.82
C LEU A 134 -18.54 -3.57 29.46
N GLU A 135 -18.28 -4.69 28.78
CA GLU A 135 -18.62 -6.03 29.27
C GLU A 135 -17.88 -6.38 30.57
N MET A 136 -16.60 -6.02 30.67
CA MET A 136 -15.81 -6.24 31.89
C MET A 136 -16.31 -5.42 33.09
N SER A 137 -17.01 -4.31 32.86
CA SER A 137 -17.53 -3.43 33.92
C SER A 137 -18.86 -3.94 34.51
N GLN A 138 -19.68 -4.63 33.72
CA GLN A 138 -21.05 -5.02 34.12
C GLN A 138 -21.13 -6.24 35.06
N ASP A 139 -20.03 -6.98 35.26
CA ASP A 139 -20.05 -8.22 36.07
C ASP A 139 -20.09 -8.00 37.60
N THR A 140 -20.12 -6.75 38.07
CA THR A 140 -20.04 -6.44 39.52
C THR A 140 -21.36 -5.99 40.17
N THR A 141 -22.44 -5.74 39.43
CA THR A 141 -23.68 -5.17 40.03
C THR A 141 -24.97 -5.80 39.48
N ARG A 142 -25.21 -7.08 39.78
CA ARG A 142 -26.57 -7.65 39.77
C ARG A 142 -27.35 -7.17 40.99
N ARG A 143 -27.97 -5.99 40.93
CA ARG A 143 -29.17 -5.68 41.75
C ARG A 143 -30.27 -5.15 40.86
N GLY A 144 -31.42 -5.81 40.95
CA GLY A 144 -32.52 -5.70 40.01
C GLY A 144 -33.03 -4.28 39.85
N HIS A 145 -33.08 -3.82 38.60
CA HIS A 145 -33.86 -2.67 38.24
C HIS A 145 -34.51 -2.87 36.87
N HIS A 146 -35.82 -2.69 36.82
CA HIS A 146 -36.68 -3.00 35.68
C HIS A 146 -36.57 -1.92 34.59
N ASP A 147 -35.89 -2.32 33.52
CA ASP A 147 -36.07 -2.06 32.09
C ASP A 147 -36.92 -0.86 31.62
N THR A 148 -36.22 0.13 31.07
CA THR A 148 -36.68 0.87 29.89
C THR A 148 -35.81 0.45 28.71
N THR A 149 -36.42 -0.13 27.69
CA THR A 149 -35.78 -0.81 26.56
C THR A 149 -35.04 0.19 25.66
N ALA A 150 -33.78 0.50 25.99
CA ALA A 150 -32.90 1.20 25.06
C ALA A 150 -32.64 0.29 23.84
N PRO A 151 -32.64 0.83 22.61
CA PRO A 151 -32.36 0.05 21.41
C PRO A 151 -30.97 -0.59 21.53
N GLN A 152 -30.94 -1.91 21.63
CA GLN A 152 -29.71 -2.69 21.66
C GLN A 152 -28.95 -2.41 20.37
N SER A 153 -27.87 -1.62 20.45
CA SER A 153 -26.93 -1.52 19.37
C SER A 153 -26.43 -2.92 19.08
N LYS A 154 -26.57 -3.37 17.82
CA LYS A 154 -26.04 -4.67 17.40
C LYS A 154 -24.56 -4.70 17.73
N LYS A 155 -24.16 -5.57 18.67
CA LYS A 155 -22.76 -5.77 19.03
C LYS A 155 -22.02 -6.28 17.79
N VAL A 156 -21.15 -5.45 17.23
CA VAL A 156 -20.24 -5.86 16.17
C VAL A 156 -19.09 -6.59 16.84
N HIS A 157 -19.10 -7.93 16.76
CA HIS A 157 -18.00 -8.74 17.27
C HIS A 157 -17.01 -9.03 16.14
N ILE A 158 -15.76 -8.60 16.32
CA ILE A 158 -14.68 -8.88 15.37
C ILE A 158 -13.90 -10.09 15.88
N ASN A 159 -13.90 -11.17 15.08
CA ASN A 159 -13.11 -12.34 15.42
C ASN A 159 -11.60 -12.06 15.35
N THR A 160 -10.80 -12.89 16.01
CA THR A 160 -9.34 -12.69 16.12
C THR A 160 -8.63 -12.65 14.76
N ALA A 161 -9.08 -13.42 13.77
CA ALA A 161 -8.48 -13.44 12.44
C ALA A 161 -8.71 -12.11 11.69
N ALA A 162 -9.94 -11.60 11.72
CA ALA A 162 -10.30 -10.30 11.15
C ALA A 162 -9.57 -9.14 11.85
N TYR A 163 -9.44 -9.20 13.18
CA TYR A 163 -8.65 -8.22 13.93
C TYR A 163 -7.19 -8.18 13.46
N ARG A 164 -6.54 -9.35 13.36
CA ARG A 164 -5.14 -9.46 12.88
C ARG A 164 -4.99 -8.97 11.44
N PHE A 165 -5.92 -9.35 10.56
CA PHE A 165 -5.93 -8.93 9.16
C PHE A 165 -6.02 -7.40 9.04
N MET A 166 -6.97 -6.77 9.75
CA MET A 166 -7.10 -5.31 9.77
C MET A 166 -5.85 -4.63 10.33
N LYS A 167 -5.29 -5.13 11.44
CA LYS A 167 -4.07 -4.57 12.06
C LYS A 167 -2.87 -4.65 11.10
N GLN A 168 -2.67 -5.78 10.43
CA GLN A 168 -1.57 -5.96 9.47
C GLN A 168 -1.73 -5.06 8.24
N TYR A 169 -2.96 -4.89 7.73
CA TYR A 169 -3.20 -3.95 6.64
C TYR A 169 -2.84 -2.52 7.03
N LEU A 170 -3.29 -2.06 8.21
CA LEU A 170 -2.96 -0.72 8.71
C LEU A 170 -1.44 -0.56 8.94
N ALA A 171 -0.75 -1.60 9.41
CA ALA A 171 0.71 -1.61 9.54
C ALA A 171 1.41 -1.45 8.17
N ALA A 172 0.94 -2.17 7.15
CA ALA A 172 1.46 -2.09 5.80
C ALA A 172 1.26 -0.70 5.16
N VAL A 173 0.11 -0.05 5.41
CA VAL A 173 -0.15 1.33 4.98
C VAL A 173 0.77 2.32 5.71
N LEU A 174 1.01 2.12 7.01
CA LEU A 174 1.94 2.94 7.79
C LEU A 174 3.38 2.83 7.28
N GLU A 175 3.88 1.61 7.08
CA GLU A 175 5.21 1.36 6.52
C GLU A 175 5.34 2.01 5.14
N HIS A 176 4.33 1.84 4.28
CA HIS A 176 4.32 2.42 2.95
C HIS A 176 4.49 3.94 2.94
N HIS A 177 3.93 4.64 3.93
CA HIS A 177 3.98 6.09 4.01
C HIS A 177 5.20 6.60 4.77
N ASN A 178 5.54 5.97 5.90
CA ASN A 178 6.52 6.50 6.85
C ASN A 178 7.94 5.97 6.59
N THR A 179 8.06 4.75 6.09
CA THR A 179 9.35 4.06 5.85
C THR A 179 9.30 3.32 4.52
N PRO A 180 9.15 4.04 3.40
CA PRO A 180 8.73 3.44 2.13
C PRO A 180 9.81 2.58 1.44
N LEU A 181 11.03 2.53 2.02
CA LEU A 181 12.16 1.68 1.62
C LEU A 181 12.18 0.33 2.36
N LEU A 182 11.39 0.16 3.42
CA LEU A 182 11.19 -1.10 4.12
C LEU A 182 9.99 -1.83 3.55
N PHE A 183 9.97 -3.16 3.62
CA PHE A 183 8.94 -3.99 2.98
C PHE A 183 8.27 -4.99 3.93
N ASP A 184 8.74 -5.11 5.17
CA ASP A 184 8.39 -6.22 6.07
C ASP A 184 6.89 -6.30 6.36
N ALA A 185 6.26 -5.17 6.70
CA ALA A 185 4.83 -5.13 7.01
C ALA A 185 3.98 -5.34 5.75
N ARG A 186 4.38 -4.76 4.60
CA ARG A 186 3.70 -4.97 3.32
C ARG A 186 3.76 -6.42 2.85
N GLU A 187 4.94 -7.04 2.91
CA GLU A 187 5.14 -8.45 2.55
C GLU A 187 4.34 -9.36 3.49
N THR A 188 4.42 -9.14 4.80
CA THR A 188 3.65 -9.90 5.80
C THR A 188 2.14 -9.82 5.51
N PHE A 189 1.65 -8.64 5.15
CA PHE A 189 0.25 -8.47 4.80
C PHE A 189 -0.10 -9.20 3.49
N ILE A 190 0.71 -9.10 2.43
CA ILE A 190 0.46 -9.79 1.15
C ILE A 190 0.39 -11.30 1.37
N VAL A 191 1.31 -11.87 2.15
CA VAL A 191 1.31 -13.30 2.51
C VAL A 191 0.05 -13.68 3.28
N THR A 192 -0.35 -12.86 4.27
CA THR A 192 -1.58 -13.13 5.04
C THR A 192 -2.83 -12.99 4.19
N TRP A 193 -2.87 -12.00 3.29
CA TRP A 193 -3.96 -11.82 2.34
C TRP A 193 -4.02 -13.02 1.39
N LYS A 194 -2.92 -13.44 0.78
CA LYS A 194 -2.89 -14.53 -0.20
C LYS A 194 -3.40 -15.84 0.39
N ASN A 195 -2.92 -16.18 1.58
CA ASN A 195 -3.22 -17.46 2.23
C ASN A 195 -4.51 -17.43 3.09
N GLY A 196 -5.10 -16.25 3.28
CA GLY A 196 -6.29 -16.07 4.12
C GLY A 196 -7.59 -16.04 3.34
N ALA A 197 -8.69 -16.37 4.01
CA ALA A 197 -10.03 -16.25 3.44
C ALA A 197 -10.56 -14.79 3.41
N LEU A 198 -9.82 -13.83 3.97
CA LEU A 198 -10.28 -12.44 4.13
C LEU A 198 -9.84 -11.53 2.98
N ASP A 199 -10.71 -10.61 2.53
CA ASP A 199 -10.36 -9.52 1.59
C ASP A 199 -10.52 -8.12 2.19
N LEU A 200 -10.01 -7.15 1.42
CA LEU A 200 -10.40 -5.76 1.48
C LEU A 200 -11.76 -5.53 0.83
N TYR A 201 -12.49 -4.50 1.28
CA TYR A 201 -13.76 -4.12 0.67
C TYR A 201 -13.50 -3.61 -0.75
N THR A 202 -13.96 -4.38 -1.72
CA THR A 202 -13.98 -4.04 -3.14
C THR A 202 -15.44 -4.01 -3.64
N GLY A 203 -15.74 -3.37 -4.77
CA GLY A 203 -17.08 -3.44 -5.36
C GLY A 203 -18.19 -2.57 -4.73
N PHE A 204 -17.88 -1.39 -4.22
CA PHE A 204 -18.90 -0.46 -3.68
C PHE A 204 -19.96 -0.06 -4.73
N ARG A 205 -21.24 -0.12 -4.35
CA ARG A 205 -22.35 0.39 -5.17
C ARG A 205 -22.36 1.93 -5.19
N GLY A 206 -22.97 2.53 -6.22
CA GLY A 206 -23.02 3.99 -6.38
C GLY A 206 -23.55 4.74 -5.15
N ALA A 207 -24.62 4.24 -4.53
CA ALA A 207 -25.19 4.80 -3.30
C ALA A 207 -24.21 4.70 -2.11
N GLN A 208 -23.52 3.58 -1.95
CA GLN A 208 -22.50 3.37 -0.90
C GLN A 208 -21.31 4.31 -1.10
N LYS A 209 -20.82 4.47 -2.34
CA LYS A 209 -19.76 5.43 -2.67
C LYS A 209 -20.17 6.85 -2.29
N LYS A 210 -21.41 7.26 -2.61
CA LYS A 210 -21.92 8.59 -2.26
C LYS A 210 -21.98 8.78 -0.75
N LEU A 211 -22.49 7.79 -0.01
CA LEU A 211 -22.55 7.81 1.45
C LEU A 211 -21.15 7.91 2.06
N LEU A 212 -20.22 7.04 1.67
CA LEU A 212 -18.84 7.02 2.16
C LEU A 212 -18.11 8.33 1.85
N LYS A 213 -18.29 8.91 0.66
CA LYS A 213 -17.74 10.24 0.33
C LYS A 213 -18.22 11.32 1.30
N ASN A 214 -19.50 11.32 1.65
CA ASN A 214 -20.05 12.29 2.60
C ASN A 214 -19.53 12.06 4.01
N LEU A 215 -19.46 10.80 4.45
CA LEU A 215 -18.90 10.43 5.75
C LEU A 215 -17.43 10.84 5.86
N MET A 216 -16.61 10.54 4.84
CA MET A 216 -15.20 10.92 4.82
C MET A 216 -15.01 12.44 4.85
N LYS A 217 -15.85 13.23 4.16
CA LYS A 217 -15.79 14.70 4.23
C LYS A 217 -16.02 15.23 5.65
N LYS A 218 -17.00 14.67 6.36
CA LYS A 218 -17.26 15.01 7.76
C LYS A 218 -16.08 14.57 8.64
N LEU A 219 -15.70 13.30 8.53
CA LEU A 219 -14.65 12.68 9.32
C LEU A 219 -13.30 13.38 9.15
N THR A 220 -12.97 13.90 7.96
CA THR A 220 -11.75 14.71 7.75
C THR A 220 -11.73 15.95 8.65
N LYS A 221 -12.84 16.69 8.75
CA LYS A 221 -12.91 17.89 9.60
C LYS A 221 -12.80 17.51 11.08
N ASP A 222 -13.39 16.39 11.47
CA ASP A 222 -13.36 15.92 12.84
C ASP A 222 -11.94 15.42 13.20
N TRP A 223 -11.25 14.75 12.27
CA TRP A 223 -9.84 14.36 12.44
C TRP A 223 -8.91 15.56 12.57
N GLU A 224 -9.10 16.60 11.75
CA GLU A 224 -8.29 17.82 11.84
C GLU A 224 -8.36 18.43 13.25
N LYS A 225 -9.57 18.58 13.79
CA LYS A 225 -9.78 19.07 15.16
C LYS A 225 -9.14 18.17 16.20
N GLU A 226 -9.34 16.86 16.09
CA GLU A 226 -8.79 15.90 17.05
C GLU A 226 -7.26 15.90 17.04
N LEU A 227 -6.64 15.99 15.86
CA LEU A 227 -5.19 16.08 15.73
C LEU A 227 -4.65 17.39 16.33
N ASP A 228 -5.35 18.51 16.18
CA ASP A 228 -4.97 19.78 16.81
C ASP A 228 -5.11 19.71 18.35
N ILE A 229 -6.18 19.08 18.86
CA ILE A 229 -6.37 18.82 20.29
C ILE A 229 -5.24 17.93 20.82
N ALA A 230 -4.90 16.84 20.13
CA ALA A 230 -3.82 15.95 20.51
C ALA A 230 -2.45 16.67 20.51
N GLU A 231 -2.19 17.54 19.53
CA GLU A 231 -0.96 18.35 19.47
C GLU A 231 -0.89 19.35 20.64
N SER A 232 -2.03 19.96 21.02
CA SER A 232 -2.12 20.86 22.18
C SER A 232 -1.94 20.14 23.51
N ASN A 233 -2.49 18.93 23.66
CA ASN A 233 -2.50 18.20 24.93
C ASN A 233 -1.18 17.49 25.22
N LEU A 234 -0.56 16.87 24.20
CA LEU A 234 0.70 16.13 24.34
C LEU A 234 1.93 17.06 24.23
N GLY A 235 1.76 18.23 23.59
CA GLY A 235 2.89 19.05 23.17
C GLY A 235 3.57 18.49 21.91
N LYS A 236 4.41 19.32 21.29
CA LYS A 236 4.95 19.08 19.93
C LYS A 236 5.76 17.78 19.81
N GLU A 237 6.61 17.49 20.80
CA GLU A 237 7.54 16.36 20.71
C GLU A 237 6.82 15.03 20.92
N GLU A 238 6.01 14.93 21.98
CA GLU A 238 5.24 13.72 22.24
C GLU A 238 4.20 13.46 21.15
N TYR A 239 3.57 14.52 20.61
CA TYR A 239 2.70 14.40 19.43
C TYR A 239 3.47 13.84 18.22
N ARG A 240 4.67 14.35 17.95
CA ARG A 240 5.51 13.88 16.83
C ARG A 240 5.80 12.38 16.94
N ILE A 241 6.15 11.93 18.15
CA ILE A 241 6.50 10.53 18.43
C ILE A 241 5.27 9.62 18.37
N LYS A 242 4.17 10.01 19.03
CA LYS A 242 3.03 9.12 19.26
C LYS A 242 1.95 9.20 18.19
N VAL A 243 1.71 10.38 17.61
CA VAL A 243 0.52 10.66 16.79
C VAL A 243 0.87 11.00 15.34
N ALA A 244 1.91 11.81 15.09
CA ALA A 244 2.19 12.35 13.76
C ALA A 244 2.39 11.28 12.68
N LYS A 245 2.89 10.09 13.05
CA LYS A 245 3.06 8.95 12.15
C LYS A 245 1.76 8.44 11.51
N PHE A 246 0.60 8.70 12.13
CA PHE A 246 -0.72 8.33 11.59
C PHE A 246 -1.26 9.39 10.63
N ALA A 247 -0.86 10.64 10.80
CA ALA A 247 -1.34 11.75 10.01
C ALA A 247 -0.77 11.71 8.59
N GLY A 248 -1.65 11.79 7.58
CA GLY A 248 -1.27 11.64 6.18
C GLY A 248 -1.24 10.18 5.70
N SER A 249 -0.92 9.24 6.59
CA SER A 249 -0.87 7.80 6.28
C SER A 249 -2.24 7.12 6.48
N LEU A 250 -2.71 7.04 7.73
CA LEU A 250 -3.96 6.38 8.12
C LEU A 250 -5.12 7.36 8.25
N VAL A 251 -4.85 8.56 8.74
CA VAL A 251 -5.86 9.59 9.01
C VAL A 251 -5.61 10.83 8.15
N PRO A 252 -6.67 11.52 7.69
CA PRO A 252 -6.52 12.73 6.89
C PRO A 252 -5.87 13.88 7.66
N ARG A 253 -4.99 14.61 6.97
CA ARG A 253 -4.49 15.92 7.41
C ARG A 253 -4.43 16.87 6.21
N ARG A 254 -5.02 18.06 6.33
CA ARG A 254 -5.07 19.08 5.27
C ARG A 254 -3.70 19.59 4.79
N ARG A 255 -2.66 19.49 5.61
CA ARG A 255 -1.32 20.04 5.33
C ARG A 255 -0.52 19.27 4.27
N GLU A 256 -1.09 18.27 3.61
CA GLU A 256 -0.44 17.49 2.55
C GLU A 256 -0.04 18.35 1.31
N GLN A 257 -0.46 19.62 1.21
CA GLN A 257 0.03 20.55 0.16
C GLN A 257 1.22 21.43 0.58
N ASP A 258 1.52 21.56 1.87
CA ASP A 258 2.55 22.49 2.39
C ASP A 258 3.70 21.79 3.13
N ILE A 259 3.67 20.46 3.26
CA ILE A 259 4.79 19.69 3.80
C ILE A 259 5.51 19.05 2.62
N PRO A 260 6.73 19.53 2.26
CA PRO A 260 7.58 18.80 1.33
C PRO A 260 7.69 17.38 1.85
N THR A 261 7.26 16.42 1.05
CA THR A 261 7.44 14.99 1.31
C THR A 261 8.94 14.74 1.42
N GLY A 262 9.49 14.84 2.64
CA GLY A 262 10.93 14.77 2.86
C GLY A 262 11.52 15.79 3.81
N THR A 263 10.93 16.02 4.98
CA THR A 263 11.82 16.18 6.15
C THR A 263 12.16 14.77 6.60
N ARG A 264 13.23 14.22 6.01
CA ARG A 264 13.91 13.05 6.56
C ARG A 264 14.05 13.27 8.07
N PRO A 265 13.83 12.26 8.93
CA PRO A 265 14.33 12.36 10.28
C PRO A 265 15.80 12.75 10.15
N MET A 266 16.14 13.86 10.79
CA MET A 266 17.49 14.36 10.89
C MET A 266 18.28 13.25 11.55
N GLN A 267 18.87 12.39 10.71
CA GLN A 267 19.77 11.35 11.14
C GLN A 267 20.90 12.11 11.81
N GLU A 268 20.92 12.06 13.14
CA GLU A 268 22.01 12.59 13.93
C GLU A 268 23.30 12.14 13.26
N LYS A 269 24.14 13.13 12.94
CA LYS A 269 25.47 12.92 12.40
C LYS A 269 26.31 12.26 13.51
N SER A 270 26.10 10.98 13.78
CA SER A 270 27.13 10.17 14.39
C SER A 270 28.18 9.95 13.31
N GLY A 271 29.25 10.75 13.42
CA GLY A 271 30.42 10.64 12.56
C GLY A 271 31.10 9.29 12.76
N ARG A 272 30.67 8.27 12.03
CA ARG A 272 31.55 7.18 11.61
C ARG A 272 31.86 7.37 10.15
N VAL A 273 32.98 8.06 9.92
CA VAL A 273 33.75 7.96 8.68
C VAL A 273 34.22 6.51 8.60
N TYR A 274 33.55 5.68 7.80
CA TYR A 274 34.18 4.47 7.32
C TYR A 274 35.26 4.90 6.33
N GLY A 275 36.50 4.91 6.80
CA GLY A 275 37.67 4.98 5.94
C GLY A 275 37.72 3.72 5.08
N THR A 276 37.30 3.84 3.84
CA THR A 276 37.60 2.85 2.80
C THR A 276 39.00 3.09 2.26
N ASP A 277 40.00 2.56 2.97
CA ASP A 277 41.28 2.20 2.37
C ASP A 277 41.07 0.93 1.54
N SER A 278 40.47 1.11 0.36
CA SER A 278 40.44 0.05 -0.64
C SER A 278 41.79 0.03 -1.35
N PRO A 279 42.48 -1.13 -1.43
CA PRO A 279 43.73 -1.24 -2.15
C PRO A 279 43.51 -1.00 -3.66
N PRO A 280 44.55 -0.60 -4.41
CA PRO A 280 44.43 -0.31 -5.83
C PRO A 280 44.04 -1.59 -6.59
N CYS A 281 42.77 -1.67 -7.01
CA CYS A 281 42.28 -2.74 -7.86
C CYS A 281 43.01 -2.71 -9.21
N ILE A 282 43.83 -3.74 -9.43
CA ILE A 282 44.39 -4.12 -10.71
C ILE A 282 43.23 -4.34 -11.71
N PRO A 283 43.28 -3.79 -12.93
CA PRO A 283 42.20 -3.94 -13.89
C PRO A 283 42.21 -5.36 -14.47
N HIS A 284 41.39 -6.25 -13.90
CA HIS A 284 41.05 -7.51 -14.56
C HIS A 284 40.17 -7.22 -15.78
N LYS A 285 40.80 -7.25 -16.96
CA LYS A 285 40.13 -7.38 -18.26
C LYS A 285 39.55 -8.80 -18.38
N SER A 286 38.30 -8.96 -17.97
CA SER A 286 37.41 -10.00 -18.50
C SER A 286 36.14 -9.31 -18.94
N GLN A 287 36.10 -8.96 -20.22
CA GLN A 287 34.98 -8.31 -20.87
C GLN A 287 33.89 -9.36 -21.11
N GLU A 288 33.23 -9.81 -20.04
CA GLU A 288 31.93 -10.46 -20.17
C GLU A 288 31.01 -9.44 -20.85
N ILE A 289 30.44 -9.83 -22.00
CA ILE A 289 29.39 -9.08 -22.65
C ILE A 289 28.24 -9.04 -21.65
N LYS A 290 28.16 -7.93 -20.89
CA LYS A 290 27.15 -7.74 -19.86
C LYS A 290 25.79 -7.74 -20.55
N LYS A 291 25.13 -8.89 -20.50
CA LYS A 291 23.82 -9.10 -21.12
C LYS A 291 22.86 -8.06 -20.57
N ASN A 292 22.17 -7.35 -21.47
CA ASN A 292 21.23 -6.32 -21.07
C ASN A 292 19.91 -7.00 -20.68
N ASP A 293 19.83 -7.45 -19.42
CA ASP A 293 18.69 -8.16 -18.87
C ASP A 293 17.36 -7.39 -19.02
N LEU A 294 17.42 -6.05 -19.01
CA LEU A 294 16.25 -5.20 -19.12
C LEU A 294 15.71 -5.19 -20.56
N LEU A 295 16.60 -5.13 -21.56
CA LEU A 295 16.24 -5.27 -22.97
C LEU A 295 15.68 -6.67 -23.26
N ASP A 296 16.26 -7.71 -22.67
CA ASP A 296 15.79 -9.08 -22.84
C ASP A 296 14.42 -9.30 -22.17
N ALA A 297 14.19 -8.72 -20.99
CA ALA A 297 12.89 -8.71 -20.33
C ALA A 297 11.85 -7.94 -21.15
N LEU A 298 12.22 -6.81 -21.75
CA LEU A 298 11.34 -6.03 -22.63
C LEU A 298 10.87 -6.88 -23.82
N ARG A 299 11.78 -7.64 -24.45
CA ARG A 299 11.50 -8.46 -25.64
C ARG A 299 10.58 -9.66 -25.41
N VAL A 300 10.33 -10.06 -24.16
CA VAL A 300 9.39 -11.16 -23.89
C VAL A 300 8.02 -10.84 -24.50
N PRO A 301 7.41 -11.74 -25.28
CA PRO A 301 6.14 -11.47 -25.97
C PRO A 301 5.05 -11.00 -25.01
N PHE A 302 4.35 -9.94 -25.41
CA PHE A 302 3.23 -9.40 -24.67
C PHE A 302 2.13 -9.02 -25.64
N THR A 303 0.94 -9.57 -25.40
CA THR A 303 -0.27 -9.23 -26.13
C THR A 303 -1.19 -8.53 -25.14
N PRO A 304 -1.31 -7.18 -25.22
CA PRO A 304 -2.18 -6.44 -24.31
C PRO A 304 -3.60 -6.99 -24.41
N GLN A 305 -4.27 -7.20 -23.28
CA GLN A 305 -5.69 -7.49 -23.31
C GLN A 305 -6.43 -6.22 -23.76
N THR A 306 -6.82 -6.15 -25.03
CA THR A 306 -7.63 -5.06 -25.57
C THR A 306 -9.00 -5.09 -24.89
N LYS A 307 -9.37 -3.96 -24.27
CA LYS A 307 -10.63 -3.76 -23.53
C LYS A 307 -11.90 -4.04 -24.36
N GLU A 308 -11.79 -4.22 -25.67
CA GLU A 308 -12.92 -4.61 -26.54
C GLU A 308 -13.43 -6.03 -26.30
N LYS A 309 -12.57 -6.99 -25.91
CA LYS A 309 -13.03 -8.36 -25.60
C LYS A 309 -13.94 -8.45 -24.36
N THR A 310 -14.00 -7.39 -23.54
CA THR A 310 -14.76 -7.37 -22.29
C THR A 310 -16.27 -7.15 -22.47
N ARG A 311 -16.77 -6.83 -23.67
CA ARG A 311 -18.23 -6.64 -23.86
C ARG A 311 -18.96 -7.98 -24.04
N ASP A 312 -18.37 -8.91 -24.77
CA ASP A 312 -18.94 -10.26 -24.96
C ASP A 312 -18.48 -11.26 -23.87
N GLN A 313 -17.32 -11.03 -23.24
CA GLN A 313 -16.93 -11.73 -22.00
C GLN A 313 -17.58 -11.17 -20.73
N LYS A 314 -18.44 -10.15 -20.83
CA LYS A 314 -19.14 -9.61 -19.65
C LYS A 314 -20.10 -10.63 -19.02
N ASN A 315 -20.57 -11.62 -19.80
CA ASN A 315 -21.38 -12.74 -19.31
C ASN A 315 -20.54 -13.94 -18.82
N GLY A 316 -19.27 -13.99 -19.19
CA GLY A 316 -18.28 -14.93 -18.67
C GLY A 316 -17.22 -14.18 -17.87
N SER A 317 -17.65 -13.20 -17.06
CA SER A 317 -16.72 -12.57 -16.14
C SER A 317 -16.08 -13.71 -15.38
N TYR A 318 -14.75 -13.81 -15.42
CA TYR A 318 -14.01 -14.44 -14.34
C TYR A 318 -14.30 -13.59 -13.08
N GLU A 319 -15.55 -13.57 -12.60
CA GLU A 319 -15.85 -13.83 -11.22
C GLU A 319 -15.20 -15.20 -10.96
N LEU A 320 -13.88 -15.15 -10.77
CA LEU A 320 -13.23 -15.97 -9.79
C LEU A 320 -14.15 -15.83 -8.58
N LYS A 321 -15.08 -16.78 -8.45
CA LYS A 321 -15.81 -17.07 -7.22
C LYS A 321 -14.76 -17.55 -6.24
N GLU A 322 -13.86 -16.66 -5.90
CA GLU A 322 -13.12 -16.79 -4.67
C GLU A 322 -14.19 -16.60 -3.62
N ASP A 323 -14.44 -17.64 -2.85
CA ASP A 323 -15.25 -17.57 -1.64
C ASP A 323 -14.48 -16.71 -0.63
N VAL A 324 -14.42 -15.41 -0.91
CA VAL A 324 -13.70 -14.46 -0.08
C VAL A 324 -14.66 -13.83 0.90
N ASN A 325 -14.29 -13.94 2.15
CA ASN A 325 -15.01 -13.35 3.25
C ASN A 325 -14.51 -11.92 3.47
N MET A 326 -15.45 -11.01 3.69
CA MET A 326 -15.11 -9.71 4.24
C MET A 326 -14.82 -9.83 5.74
N VAL A 327 -14.05 -8.90 6.31
CA VAL A 327 -13.79 -8.87 7.77
C VAL A 327 -15.09 -8.83 8.60
N THR A 328 -16.12 -8.17 8.06
CA THR A 328 -17.52 -8.21 8.47
C THR A 328 -18.37 -7.79 7.26
N GLU A 329 -19.69 -7.96 7.33
CA GLU A 329 -20.60 -7.38 6.34
C GLU A 329 -20.32 -5.87 6.15
N LEU A 330 -20.30 -5.42 4.89
CA LEU A 330 -20.02 -4.02 4.54
C LEU A 330 -20.99 -3.04 5.24
N ARG A 331 -22.23 -3.46 5.47
CA ARG A 331 -23.21 -2.68 6.23
C ARG A 331 -22.71 -2.38 7.64
N ASN A 332 -22.25 -3.39 8.38
CA ASN A 332 -21.73 -3.23 9.74
C ASN A 332 -20.47 -2.34 9.76
N ALA A 333 -19.61 -2.45 8.75
CA ALA A 333 -18.44 -1.59 8.61
C ALA A 333 -18.79 -0.10 8.41
N ILE A 334 -19.82 0.17 7.60
CA ILE A 334 -20.34 1.52 7.40
C ILE A 334 -21.03 2.02 8.68
N GLU A 335 -21.82 1.20 9.35
CA GLU A 335 -22.47 1.55 10.62
C GLU A 335 -21.44 1.89 11.70
N ALA A 336 -20.37 1.09 11.82
CA ALA A 336 -19.24 1.40 12.71
C ALA A 336 -18.61 2.77 12.37
N LEU A 337 -18.36 3.04 11.08
CA LEU A 337 -17.81 4.32 10.65
C LEU A 337 -18.74 5.51 10.93
N GLN A 338 -20.06 5.30 10.97
CA GLN A 338 -21.04 6.35 11.27
C GLN A 338 -21.08 6.72 12.75
N VAL A 339 -20.86 5.76 13.65
CA VAL A 339 -20.98 5.97 15.11
C VAL A 339 -19.66 6.36 15.77
N MET A 340 -18.54 5.90 15.23
CA MET A 340 -17.22 6.14 15.82
C MET A 340 -16.72 7.55 15.51
N ARG A 341 -16.06 8.18 16.49
CA ARG A 341 -15.46 9.52 16.36
C ARG A 341 -13.93 9.44 16.41
N PRO A 342 -13.20 10.42 15.83
CA PRO A 342 -11.73 10.49 15.91
C PRO A 342 -11.17 10.38 17.34
N GLN A 343 -11.79 11.06 18.32
CA GLN A 343 -11.44 10.95 19.75
C GLN A 343 -11.47 9.52 20.30
N ASP A 344 -12.30 8.65 19.71
CA ASP A 344 -12.45 7.27 20.13
C ASP A 344 -11.53 6.35 19.31
N MET A 345 -11.20 6.73 18.07
CA MET A 345 -10.34 6.00 17.14
C MET A 345 -8.84 6.22 17.41
N LEU A 346 -8.44 7.44 17.76
CA LEU A 346 -7.03 7.80 17.93
C LEU A 346 -6.34 7.02 19.06
N PRO A 347 -6.95 6.87 20.26
CA PRO A 347 -6.36 6.05 21.32
C PRO A 347 -6.11 4.60 20.89
N VAL A 348 -7.00 4.06 20.05
CA VAL A 348 -6.89 2.70 19.52
C VAL A 348 -5.72 2.59 18.55
N LEU A 349 -5.52 3.57 17.66
CA LEU A 349 -4.33 3.61 16.81
C LEU A 349 -3.03 3.67 17.62
N MET A 350 -2.99 4.51 18.66
CA MET A 350 -1.83 4.62 19.56
C MET A 350 -1.56 3.32 20.32
N HIS A 351 -2.61 2.60 20.74
CA HIS A 351 -2.48 1.31 21.40
C HIS A 351 -2.03 0.20 20.44
N LEU A 352 -2.56 0.17 19.22
CA LEU A 352 -2.21 -0.83 18.22
C LEU A 352 -0.78 -0.71 17.72
N PHE A 353 -0.30 0.53 17.63
CA PHE A 353 1.00 0.90 17.11
C PHE A 353 1.70 1.84 18.12
N PRO A 354 2.19 1.31 19.25
CA PRO A 354 2.90 2.12 20.22
C PRO A 354 4.11 2.81 19.56
N ALA A 355 4.52 3.95 20.09
CA ALA A 355 5.83 4.50 19.73
C ALA A 355 6.88 3.48 20.16
N SER A 356 7.89 3.21 19.31
CA SER A 356 9.08 2.54 19.79
C SER A 356 9.57 3.37 20.98
N GLU A 357 9.63 2.75 22.15
CA GLU A 357 10.38 3.30 23.26
C GLU A 357 11.80 3.46 22.70
N MET A 358 12.15 4.67 22.27
CA MET A 358 13.55 4.99 22.11
C MET A 358 14.08 4.78 23.51
N GLU A 359 14.81 3.68 23.69
CA GLU A 359 15.58 3.40 24.89
C GLU A 359 16.16 4.75 25.30
N GLN A 360 15.66 5.27 26.42
CA GLN A 360 16.30 6.38 27.08
C GLN A 360 17.70 5.87 27.35
N ALA A 361 18.63 6.19 26.45
CA ALA A 361 20.03 5.98 26.68
C ALA A 361 20.31 6.85 27.90
N ASP A 362 20.36 6.18 29.07
CA ASP A 362 20.74 6.73 30.35
C ASP A 362 22.03 7.53 30.13
N THR A 363 21.91 8.85 30.12
CA THR A 363 23.03 9.79 30.23
C THR A 363 23.37 10.02 31.68
#